data_AF-A0A6B2G3N1-F1
#
_entry.id   AF-A0A6B2G3N1-F1
#
_cell.length_a   1.000
_cell.length_b   1.000
_cell.length_c   1.000
_cell.angle_alpha   90.00
_cell.angle_beta   90.00
_cell.angle_gamma   90.00
#
_symmetry.space_group_name_H-M   'P 1'
#
loop_
_entity.id
_entity.type
_entity.pdbx_description
1 polymer ?
#
loop_
_entity_poly.entity_id
_entity_poly.type
_entity_poly.pdbx_seq_one_letter_code
_entity_poly.pdbx_strand_id
1 'polypeptide(L)'
;MMLAGQLMVILYVVGFGINLFGWSRSSVNHVLVFEIDPRNHINFIQCFLVGFVMLAIWFSSVLAYITLEKFAYILPFIPFVSFLIFFIIFINPFEFFFRSSRFWAGRLIVFVCFYPRFQIF
;
A
#
# COMPACT_ATOMS: atom_id res chain seq x y z
N MET A 1 3.91 -18.78 -1.14
CA MET A 1 4.28 -17.63 -2.02
C MET A 1 3.41 -16.39 -1.79
N MET A 2 2.06 -16.47 -1.81
CA MET A 2 1.20 -15.28 -1.68
C MET A 2 1.34 -14.49 -0.36
N LEU A 3 1.37 -15.15 0.80
CA LEU A 3 1.56 -14.46 2.10
C LEU A 3 2.91 -13.71 2.16
N ALA A 4 3.97 -14.29 1.61
CA ALA A 4 5.28 -13.63 1.55
C ALA A 4 5.26 -12.38 0.63
N GLY A 5 4.56 -12.47 -0.51
CA GLY A 5 4.37 -11.32 -1.41
C GLY A 5 3.56 -10.19 -0.76
N GLN A 6 2.54 -10.54 0.03
CA GLN A 6 1.76 -9.55 0.80
C GLN A 6 2.62 -8.80 1.81
N LEU A 7 3.58 -9.49 2.46
CA LEU A 7 4.51 -8.84 3.40
C LEU A 7 5.34 -7.76 2.71
N MET A 8 5.80 -8.00 1.47
CA MET A 8 6.57 -7.00 0.71
C MET A 8 5.76 -5.73 0.44
N VAL A 9 4.47 -5.87 0.11
CA VAL A 9 3.58 -4.73 -0.09
C VAL A 9 3.41 -3.93 1.20
N ILE A 10 3.24 -4.60 2.34
CA ILE A 10 3.12 -3.96 3.65
C ILE A 10 4.41 -3.19 4.00
N LEU A 11 5.57 -3.81 3.80
CA LEU A 11 6.88 -3.19 4.04
C LEU A 11 7.08 -1.97 3.15
N TYR A 12 6.62 -2.00 1.89
CA TYR A 12 6.68 -0.85 1.00
C TYR A 12 5.84 0.33 1.50
N VAL A 13 4.61 0.07 1.95
CA VAL A 13 3.71 1.11 2.50
C VAL A 13 4.29 1.73 3.78
N VAL A 14 4.78 0.91 4.70
CA VAL A 14 5.41 1.37 5.93
C VAL A 14 6.71 2.13 5.63
N GLY A 15 7.54 1.62 4.72
CA GLY A 15 8.78 2.28 4.27
C GLY A 15 8.51 3.64 3.62
N PHE A 16 7.44 3.75 2.83
CA PHE A 16 6.98 5.02 2.29
C PHE A 16 6.57 6.00 3.41
N GLY A 17 5.86 5.52 4.44
CA GLY A 17 5.55 6.31 5.64
C GLY A 17 6.80 6.79 6.39
N ILE A 18 7.83 5.95 6.52
CA ILE A 18 9.13 6.31 7.12
C ILE A 18 9.82 7.40 6.30
N ASN A 19 9.83 7.28 4.98
CA ASN A 19 10.43 8.28 4.10
C ASN A 19 9.71 9.63 4.22
N LEU A 20 8.37 9.64 4.22
CA LEU A 20 7.58 10.85 4.46
C LEU A 20 7.89 11.48 5.82
N PHE A 21 8.00 10.66 6.88
CA PHE A 21 8.37 11.14 8.21
C PHE A 21 9.79 11.75 8.24
N GLY A 22 10.76 11.09 7.61
CA GLY A 22 12.15 11.57 7.53
C GLY A 22 12.25 12.90 6.80
N TRP A 23 11.64 13.02 5.62
CA TRP A 23 11.66 14.27 4.85
C TRP A 23 10.90 15.41 5.53
N SER A 24 9.80 15.10 6.22
CA SER A 24 9.08 16.08 7.04
C SER A 24 9.94 16.63 8.18
N ARG A 25 10.87 15.84 8.73
CA ARG A 25 11.76 16.26 9.81
C ARG A 25 13.01 17.00 9.31
N SER A 26 13.47 16.69 8.11
CA SER A 26 14.61 17.36 7.46
C SER A 26 14.23 18.63 6.69
N SER A 27 12.98 19.12 6.83
CA SER A 27 12.44 20.28 6.10
C SER A 27 12.57 20.17 4.57
N VAL A 28 12.65 18.95 4.04
CA VAL A 28 12.64 18.70 2.61
C VAL A 28 11.21 18.83 2.13
N ASN A 29 11.00 19.58 1.05
CA ASN A 29 9.69 19.82 0.47
C ASN A 29 9.16 18.54 -0.23
N HIS A 30 8.73 17.56 0.56
CA HIS A 30 8.21 16.27 0.10
C HIS A 30 6.94 16.42 -0.77
N VAL A 31 6.25 17.56 -0.66
CA VAL A 31 5.14 17.94 -1.56
C VAL A 31 5.65 18.18 -2.99
N LEU A 32 6.81 18.83 -3.13
CA LEU A 32 7.44 19.09 -4.43
C LEU A 32 8.09 17.82 -5.01
N VAL A 33 8.74 17.01 -4.18
CA VAL A 33 9.43 15.78 -4.63
C VAL A 33 8.47 14.74 -5.23
N PHE A 34 7.27 14.63 -4.68
CA PHE A 34 6.25 13.70 -5.19
C PHE A 34 5.19 14.36 -6.07
N GLU A 35 5.31 15.66 -6.36
CA GLU A 35 4.28 16.43 -7.04
C GLU A 35 2.87 16.20 -6.45
N ILE A 36 2.79 16.01 -5.12
CA ILE A 36 1.53 15.76 -4.43
C ILE A 36 0.83 17.11 -4.28
N ASP A 37 -0.43 17.15 -4.70
CA ASP A 37 -1.28 18.33 -4.61
C ASP A 37 -1.29 18.87 -3.16
N PRO A 38 -0.79 20.09 -2.87
CA PRO A 38 -0.60 20.60 -1.50
C PRO A 38 -1.90 20.73 -0.72
N ARG A 39 -3.06 20.61 -1.36
CA ARG A 39 -4.38 20.61 -0.70
C ARG A 39 -4.75 19.24 -0.13
N ASN A 40 -4.05 18.19 -0.55
CA ASN A 40 -4.24 16.82 -0.11
C ASN A 40 -2.93 16.27 0.44
N HIS A 41 -2.54 16.76 1.61
CA HIS A 41 -1.35 16.28 2.31
C HIS A 41 -1.56 14.84 2.76
N ILE A 42 -0.97 13.90 2.03
CA ILE A 42 -0.83 12.52 2.48
C ILE A 42 0.05 12.55 3.73
N ASN A 43 -0.56 12.36 4.90
CA ASN A 43 0.16 12.44 6.16
C ASN A 43 0.89 11.11 6.41
N PHE A 44 2.14 11.17 6.89
CA PHE A 44 2.91 9.96 7.25
C PHE A 44 2.14 9.10 8.26
N ILE A 45 1.36 9.70 9.16
CA ILE A 45 0.50 9.00 10.12
C ILE A 45 -0.56 8.14 9.40
N GLN A 46 -1.18 8.64 8.34
CA GLN A 46 -2.17 7.88 7.58
C GLN A 46 -1.52 6.71 6.85
N CYS A 47 -0.32 6.91 6.28
CA CYS A 47 0.45 5.82 5.67
C CYS A 47 0.80 4.73 6.69
N PHE A 48 1.24 5.12 7.89
CA PHE A 48 1.49 4.17 8.97
C PHE A 48 0.22 3.45 9.42
N LEU A 49 -0.90 4.17 9.58
CA LEU A 49 -2.17 3.57 9.98
C LEU A 49 -2.62 2.49 8.99
N VAL A 50 -2.57 2.78 7.69
CA VAL A 50 -2.90 1.82 6.63
C VAL A 50 -1.92 0.63 6.66
N GLY A 51 -0.61 0.90 6.75
CA GLY A 51 0.41 -0.14 6.83
C GLY A 51 0.22 -1.08 8.02
N PHE A 52 -0.09 -0.54 9.21
CA PHE A 52 -0.30 -1.35 10.42
C PHE A 52 -1.62 -2.14 10.39
N VAL A 53 -2.69 -1.58 9.82
CA VAL A 53 -3.94 -2.33 9.62
C VAL A 53 -3.71 -3.51 8.67
N MET A 54 -2.98 -3.29 7.57
CA MET A 54 -2.61 -4.37 6.65
C MET A 54 -1.71 -5.41 7.33
N LEU A 55 -0.78 -4.99 8.18
CA LEU A 55 0.06 -5.89 8.98
C LEU A 55 -0.77 -6.75 9.95
N ALA A 56 -1.77 -6.18 10.63
CA ALA A 56 -2.65 -6.91 11.52
C ALA A 56 -3.50 -7.97 10.78
N ILE A 57 -4.02 -7.62 9.61
CA ILE A 57 -4.77 -8.56 8.74
C ILE A 57 -3.85 -9.68 8.23
N TRP A 58 -2.62 -9.35 7.86
CA TRP A 58 -1.64 -10.35 7.45
C TRP A 58 -1.27 -11.30 8.60
N PHE A 59 -1.01 -10.75 9.79
CA PHE A 59 -0.65 -11.54 10.97
C PHE A 59 -1.79 -12.50 11.38
N SER A 60 -3.03 -12.01 11.38
CA SER A 60 -4.21 -12.87 11.62
C SER A 60 -4.37 -13.95 10.54
N SER A 61 -4.06 -13.65 9.27
CA SER A 61 -4.08 -14.64 8.18
C SER A 61 -3.01 -15.72 8.35
N VAL A 62 -1.81 -15.36 8.79
CA VAL A 62 -0.73 -16.31 9.10
C VAL A 62 -1.11 -17.18 10.29
N LEU A 63 -1.66 -16.59 11.35
CA LEU A 63 -2.13 -17.32 12.53
C LEU A 63 -3.24 -18.32 12.15
N ALA A 64 -4.20 -17.89 11.32
CA ALA A 64 -5.25 -18.76 10.79
C ALA A 64 -4.68 -19.91 9.96
N TYR A 65 -3.68 -19.67 9.12
CA TYR A 65 -3.04 -20.70 8.33
C TYR A 65 -2.36 -21.78 9.19
N ILE A 66 -1.64 -21.38 10.23
CA ILE A 66 -0.94 -22.32 11.13
C ILE A 66 -1.95 -23.11 11.98
N THR A 67 -3.01 -22.47 12.46
CA THR A 67 -3.99 -23.11 13.35
C THR A 67 -4.95 -24.04 12.59
N LEU A 68 -5.26 -23.74 11.34
CA LEU A 68 -6.19 -24.50 10.50
C LEU A 68 -5.49 -25.52 9.60
N GLU A 69 -4.20 -25.81 9.82
CA GLU A 69 -3.42 -26.77 9.02
C GLU A 69 -4.10 -28.14 8.88
N LYS A 70 -4.86 -28.55 9.91
CA LYS A 70 -5.61 -29.81 9.92
C LYS A 70 -6.79 -29.84 8.93
N PHE A 71 -7.25 -28.67 8.46
CA PHE A 71 -8.35 -28.52 7.51
C PHE A 71 -7.81 -28.23 6.11
N ALA A 72 -7.33 -29.29 5.44
CA ALA A 72 -6.69 -29.20 4.12
C ALA A 72 -7.54 -28.51 3.04
N TYR A 73 -8.87 -28.55 3.14
CA TYR A 73 -9.79 -27.90 2.19
C TYR A 73 -9.81 -26.37 2.30
N ILE A 74 -9.58 -25.82 3.50
CA ILE A 74 -9.71 -24.38 3.80
C ILE A 74 -8.38 -23.64 3.59
N LEU A 75 -7.26 -24.36 3.76
CA LEU A 75 -5.90 -23.85 3.69
C LEU A 75 -5.57 -22.98 2.45
N PRO A 76 -5.96 -23.36 1.22
CA PRO A 76 -5.67 -22.54 0.03
C PRO A 76 -6.49 -21.24 -0.03
N PHE A 77 -7.64 -21.16 0.65
CA PHE A 77 -8.52 -19.99 0.60
C PHE A 77 -8.06 -18.85 1.52
N ILE A 78 -7.38 -19.16 2.63
CA ILE A 78 -6.90 -18.16 3.60
C ILE A 78 -6.05 -17.04 2.94
N PRO A 79 -4.97 -17.35 2.19
CA PRO A 79 -4.18 -16.32 1.52
C PRO A 79 -4.92 -15.60 0.38
N PHE A 80 -5.90 -16.26 -0.23
CA PHE A 80 -6.72 -15.67 -1.29
C PHE A 80 -7.69 -14.62 -0.73
N VAL A 81 -8.35 -14.93 0.38
CA VAL A 81 -9.24 -13.99 1.06
C VAL A 81 -8.45 -12.79 1.59
N SER A 82 -7.29 -12.98 2.20
CA SER A 82 -6.45 -11.86 2.65
C SER A 82 -5.97 -10.99 1.48
N PHE A 83 -5.65 -11.61 0.34
CA PHE A 83 -5.30 -10.88 -0.88
C PHE A 83 -6.46 -10.04 -1.40
N LEU A 84 -7.68 -10.59 -1.40
CA LEU A 84 -8.87 -9.89 -1.85
C LEU A 84 -9.22 -8.72 -0.91
N ILE A 85 -9.03 -8.89 0.40
CA ILE A 85 -9.13 -7.80 1.38
C ILE A 85 -8.10 -6.70 1.10
N PHE A 86 -6.85 -7.05 0.80
CA PHE A 86 -5.82 -6.07 0.45
C PHE A 86 -6.20 -5.32 -0.83
N PHE A 87 -6.66 -6.04 -1.85
CA PHE A 87 -7.13 -5.45 -3.10
C PHE A 87 -8.31 -4.51 -2.89
N ILE A 88 -9.25 -4.85 -2.00
CA ILE A 88 -10.33 -3.96 -1.58
C ILE A 88 -9.78 -2.74 -0.83
N ILE A 89 -8.82 -2.89 0.09
CA ILE A 89 -8.21 -1.74 0.79
C ILE A 89 -7.48 -0.81 -0.21
N PHE A 90 -6.87 -1.36 -1.26
CA PHE A 90 -6.23 -0.58 -2.32
C PHE A 90 -7.24 0.08 -3.29
N ILE A 91 -8.33 -0.60 -3.66
CA ILE A 91 -9.37 -0.10 -4.58
C ILE A 91 -10.38 0.82 -3.90
N ASN A 92 -10.70 0.52 -2.64
CA ASN A 92 -11.55 1.30 -1.77
C ASN A 92 -10.67 2.10 -0.82
N PRO A 93 -10.14 3.26 -1.25
CA PRO A 93 -9.70 4.24 -0.29
C PRO A 93 -10.99 4.77 0.32
N PHE A 94 -11.36 4.26 1.50
CA PHE A 94 -12.49 4.79 2.25
C PHE A 94 -12.43 6.32 2.23
N GLU A 95 -13.55 6.96 1.90
CA GLU A 95 -13.70 8.41 1.79
C GLU A 95 -13.66 9.12 3.15
N PHE A 96 -12.67 8.81 3.98
CA PHE A 96 -12.08 9.79 4.89
C PHE A 96 -10.89 10.39 4.16
N PHE A 97 -11.12 11.49 3.44
CA PHE A 97 -10.13 12.39 2.82
C PHE A 97 -9.55 12.02 1.42
N PHE A 98 -10.32 12.41 0.39
CA PHE A 98 -9.87 12.94 -0.92
C PHE A 98 -9.68 12.03 -2.15
N ARG A 99 -10.54 12.32 -3.14
CA ARG A 99 -10.69 11.74 -4.49
C ARG A 99 -9.55 12.04 -5.47
N SER A 100 -8.68 13.03 -5.21
CA SER A 100 -7.69 13.54 -6.17
C SER A 100 -6.49 12.61 -6.40
N SER A 101 -6.01 11.93 -5.34
CA SER A 101 -4.82 11.06 -5.41
C SER A 101 -5.00 9.86 -6.35
N ARG A 102 -6.24 9.39 -6.52
CA ARG A 102 -6.59 8.24 -7.39
C ARG A 102 -6.32 8.48 -8.87
N PHE A 103 -6.61 9.68 -9.37
CA PHE A 103 -6.39 10.00 -10.79
C PHE A 103 -4.91 10.11 -11.11
N TRP A 104 -4.09 10.55 -10.14
CA TRP A 104 -2.65 10.64 -10.32
C TRP A 104 -2.00 9.26 -10.34
N ALA A 105 -2.32 8.38 -9.39
CA ALA A 105 -1.78 7.02 -9.33
C ALA A 105 -2.20 6.19 -10.56
N GLY A 106 -3.47 6.28 -10.98
CA GLY A 106 -3.93 5.63 -12.21
C GLY A 106 -3.23 6.16 -13.46
N ARG A 107 -3.01 7.48 -13.55
CA ARG A 107 -2.26 8.10 -14.64
C ARG A 107 -0.79 7.66 -14.65
N LEU A 108 -0.15 7.53 -13.49
CA LEU A 108 1.23 7.06 -13.37
C LEU A 108 1.38 5.61 -13.85
N ILE A 109 0.46 4.72 -13.46
CA ILE A 109 0.45 3.33 -13.93
C ILE A 109 0.27 3.28 -15.45
N VAL A 110 -0.63 4.09 -16.01
CA VAL A 110 -0.80 4.22 -17.46
C VAL A 110 0.46 4.77 -18.14
N PHE A 111 1.11 5.79 -17.58
CA PHE A 111 2.38 6.30 -18.10
C PHE A 111 3.49 5.26 -18.07
N VAL A 112 3.64 4.52 -16.97
CA VAL A 112 4.68 3.49 -16.85
C VAL A 112 4.42 2.32 -17.80
N CYS A 113 3.15 1.95 -18.01
CA CYS A 113 2.79 0.86 -18.93
C CYS A 113 2.82 1.26 -20.41
N PHE A 114 2.50 2.51 -20.75
CA PHE A 114 2.39 2.97 -22.14
C PHE A 114 3.58 3.82 -22.62
N TYR A 115 4.49 4.24 -21.74
CA TYR A 115 5.65 5.07 -22.09
C TYR A 115 6.98 4.37 -21.77
N PRO A 116 7.43 3.40 -22.61
CA PRO A 116 8.68 2.69 -22.39
C PRO A 116 9.94 3.46 -22.85
N ARG A 117 9.84 4.76 -23.17
CA ARG A 117 11.00 5.56 -23.62
C ARG A 117 10.91 7.02 -23.16
N PHE A 118 11.64 7.34 -22.10
CA PHE A 118 12.29 8.66 -21.99
C PHE A 118 13.80 8.45 -22.03
N GLN A 119 14.38 8.75 -23.19
CA GLN A 119 15.78 9.06 -23.35
C GLN A 119 16.00 10.51 -22.85
N ILE A 120 17.03 10.69 -22.02
CA ILE A 120 18.00 11.80 -21.95
C ILE A 120 17.42 13.23 -22.08
N PHE A 121 17.45 14.01 -21.00
CA PHE A 121 18.39 15.15 -20.76
C PHE A 121 18.15 15.70 -19.35
#